data_AF-A0A3C2B7C9-F1
#
_entry.id   AF-A0A3C2B7C9-F1
#
_cell.length_a   1.000
_cell.length_b   1.000
_cell.length_c   1.000
_cell.angle_alpha   90.00
_cell.angle_beta   90.00
_cell.angle_gamma   90.00
#
_symmetry.space_group_name_H-M   'P 1'
#
loop_
_entity.id
_entity.type
_entity.pdbx_description
1 polymer ?
#
loop_
_entity_poly.entity_id
_entity_poly.type
_entity_poly.pdbx_seq_one_letter_code
_entity_poly.pdbx_strand_id
1 'polypeptide(L)'
;CNGYDARDPLSLPRVEGWEAGLGSHLSELKGARVAFAPNWGNATVSPMMWELLEAAGMDLVSHLGLTRVDGVDLSLPRMGAAWSLSGNLAIEAQLVDHWPACADDLTPEIRFGMEHAVGKYDAAARAKI
;
A
#
# COMPACT_ATOMS: atom_id res chain seq x y z
N CYS A 1 17.84 -16.72 11.28
CA CYS A 1 19.11 -15.99 11.17
C CYS A 1 19.00 -15.03 9.99
N ASN A 2 19.30 -13.75 10.19
CA ASN A 2 19.58 -12.87 9.06
C ASN A 2 20.94 -13.25 8.44
N GLY A 3 21.18 -12.84 7.20
CA GLY A 3 22.44 -13.09 6.53
C GLY A 3 22.37 -12.86 5.04
N TYR A 4 23.53 -12.58 4.46
CA TYR A 4 23.70 -12.40 3.03
C TYR A 4 23.48 -13.73 2.29
N ASP A 5 22.78 -13.66 1.16
CA ASP A 5 22.63 -14.73 0.17
C ASP A 5 22.97 -14.17 -1.21
N ALA A 6 23.99 -14.74 -1.85
CA ALA A 6 24.45 -14.32 -3.17
C ALA A 6 23.42 -14.53 -4.30
N ARG A 7 22.38 -15.33 -4.05
CA ARG A 7 21.30 -15.59 -5.01
C ARG A 7 20.14 -14.61 -4.88
N ASP A 8 20.11 -13.82 -3.80
CA ASP A 8 19.13 -12.76 -3.61
C ASP A 8 19.77 -11.41 -3.97
N PRO A 9 19.34 -10.76 -5.07
CA PRO A 9 19.92 -9.50 -5.52
C PRO A 9 19.65 -8.33 -4.56
N LEU A 10 18.71 -8.49 -3.61
CA LEU A 10 18.40 -7.50 -2.58
C LEU A 10 18.99 -7.89 -1.22
N SER A 11 19.81 -8.94 -1.17
CA SER A 11 20.33 -9.45 0.09
C SER A 11 21.24 -8.45 0.78
N LEU A 12 20.92 -8.14 2.03
CA LEU A 12 21.71 -7.24 2.85
C LEU A 12 22.78 -8.00 3.64
N PRO A 13 23.89 -7.33 3.99
CA PRO A 13 24.89 -7.89 4.90
C PRO A 13 24.27 -8.34 6.22
N ARG A 14 24.88 -9.36 6.83
CA ARG A 14 24.48 -9.82 8.15
C ARG A 14 24.68 -8.72 9.19
N VAL A 15 23.69 -8.55 10.08
CA VAL A 15 23.76 -7.66 11.23
C VAL A 15 23.72 -8.51 12.50
N GLU A 16 24.74 -8.37 13.35
CA GLU A 16 24.85 -9.09 14.63
C GLU A 16 24.17 -8.34 15.78
N GLY A 17 24.03 -9.00 16.92
CA GLY A 17 23.67 -8.34 18.18
C GLY A 17 22.19 -7.98 18.34
N TRP A 18 21.31 -8.50 17.49
CA TRP A 18 19.86 -8.24 17.51
C TRP A 18 19.23 -8.40 18.90
N GLU A 19 19.55 -9.47 19.62
CA GLU A 19 19.01 -9.75 20.95
C GLU A 19 19.96 -9.29 22.08
N ALA A 20 21.19 -8.90 21.75
CA ALA A 20 22.21 -8.56 22.75
C ALA A 20 21.87 -7.28 23.53
N GLY A 21 21.05 -6.39 22.95
CA GLY A 21 20.57 -5.14 23.56
C GLY A 21 19.13 -5.19 24.05
N LEU A 22 18.54 -6.38 24.23
CA LEU A 22 17.13 -6.46 24.64
C LEU A 22 16.95 -5.79 26.01
N GLY A 23 16.05 -4.80 26.06
CA GLY A 23 15.78 -4.02 27.27
C GLY A 23 16.78 -2.90 27.58
N SER A 24 17.92 -2.78 26.87
CA SER A 24 18.89 -1.69 27.12
C SER A 24 18.53 -0.37 26.44
N HIS A 25 17.62 -0.40 25.45
CA HIS A 25 17.28 0.77 24.62
C HIS A 25 16.03 1.53 25.09
N LEU A 26 15.49 1.25 26.28
CA LEU A 26 14.24 1.87 26.75
C LEU A 26 14.33 3.40 26.83
N SER A 27 15.50 3.95 27.17
CA SER A 27 15.73 5.40 27.20
C SER A 27 15.68 6.03 25.81
N GLU A 28 16.15 5.33 24.78
CA GLU A 28 16.16 5.80 23.39
C GLU A 28 14.76 5.84 22.78
N LEU A 29 13.85 4.99 23.28
CA LEU A 29 12.45 4.98 22.85
C LEU A 29 11.68 6.20 23.37
N LYS A 30 12.09 6.79 24.49
CA LYS A 30 11.39 7.94 25.06
C LYS A 30 11.41 9.13 24.08
N GLY A 31 10.22 9.63 23.74
CA GLY A 31 10.02 10.69 22.76
C GLY A 31 10.04 10.22 21.30
N ALA A 32 10.30 8.93 21.03
CA ALA A 32 10.18 8.40 19.68
C ALA A 32 8.74 8.52 19.18
N ARG A 33 8.60 8.85 17.90
CA ARG A 33 7.31 9.13 17.26
C ARG A 33 6.70 7.84 16.73
N VAL A 34 5.42 7.62 17.03
CA VAL A 34 4.67 6.45 16.56
C VAL A 34 3.35 6.90 15.95
N ALA A 35 2.97 6.27 14.84
CA ALA A 35 1.70 6.53 14.15
C ALA A 35 0.83 5.27 14.19
N PHE A 36 -0.46 5.45 14.43
CA PHE A 36 -1.45 4.38 14.45
C PHE A 36 -2.25 4.42 13.15
N ALA A 37 -2.17 3.34 12.37
CA ALA A 37 -2.72 3.24 11.03
C ALA A 37 -3.88 2.23 11.00
N PRO A 38 -5.13 2.65 11.21
CA PRO A 38 -6.27 1.73 11.39
C PRO A 38 -6.53 0.83 10.19
N ASN A 39 -6.26 1.33 8.98
CA ASN A 39 -6.56 0.62 7.75
C ASN A 39 -5.45 0.75 6.70
N TRP A 40 -4.32 1.37 7.01
CA TRP A 40 -3.26 1.65 6.03
C TRP A 40 -3.79 2.26 4.71
N GLY A 41 -4.88 3.03 4.79
CA GLY A 41 -5.52 3.69 3.65
C GLY A 41 -6.57 2.87 2.89
N ASN A 42 -6.66 1.53 3.05
CA ASN A 42 -7.63 0.73 2.28
C ASN A 42 -8.11 -0.58 2.92
N ALA A 43 -7.48 -1.05 3.99
CA ALA A 43 -7.79 -2.35 4.56
C ALA A 43 -9.11 -2.31 5.34
N THR A 44 -9.95 -3.31 5.12
CA THR A 44 -11.12 -3.54 5.97
C THR A 44 -10.67 -4.13 7.29
N VAL A 45 -10.89 -3.40 8.38
CA VAL A 45 -10.54 -3.85 9.73
C VAL A 45 -11.80 -3.87 10.59
N SER A 46 -11.94 -4.94 11.38
CA SER A 46 -13.03 -5.06 12.36
C SER A 46 -12.92 -3.93 13.40
N PRO A 47 -14.00 -3.19 13.69
CA PRO A 47 -13.98 -2.12 14.70
C PRO A 47 -13.52 -2.63 16.07
N MET A 48 -13.99 -3.81 16.49
CA MET A 48 -13.60 -4.43 17.76
C MET A 48 -12.10 -4.75 17.81
N MET A 49 -11.52 -5.20 16.68
CA MET A 49 -10.08 -5.45 16.62
C MET A 49 -9.29 -4.14 16.72
N TRP A 50 -9.78 -3.08 16.09
CA TRP A 50 -9.14 -1.78 16.18
C TRP A 50 -9.14 -1.22 17.61
N GLU A 51 -10.27 -1.30 18.31
CA GLU A 51 -10.38 -0.85 19.71
C GLU A 51 -9.36 -1.54 20.61
N LEU A 52 -9.19 -2.86 20.47
CA LEU A 52 -8.22 -3.63 21.25
C LEU A 52 -6.77 -3.26 20.91
N LEU A 53 -6.45 -3.10 19.63
CA LEU A 53 -5.11 -2.72 19.18
C LEU A 53 -4.74 -1.30 19.60
N GLU A 54 -5.69 -0.36 19.51
CA GLU A 54 -5.49 1.02 19.94
C GLU A 54 -5.26 1.09 21.45
N ALA A 55 -6.03 0.36 22.26
CA ALA A 55 -5.82 0.30 23.70
C ALA A 55 -4.44 -0.25 24.07
N ALA A 56 -4.04 -1.39 23.48
CA ALA A 56 -2.72 -1.99 23.72
C ALA A 56 -1.57 -1.09 23.24
N GLY A 57 -1.73 -0.44 22.09
CA GLY A 57 -0.76 0.52 21.58
C GLY A 57 -0.61 1.73 22.49
N MET A 58 -1.72 2.28 23.01
CA MET A 58 -1.69 3.42 23.93
C MET A 58 -1.04 3.06 25.27
N ASP A 59 -1.22 1.83 25.75
CA ASP A 59 -0.49 1.32 26.92
C ASP A 59 1.02 1.33 26.67
N LEU A 60 1.46 0.88 25.49
CA LEU A 60 2.87 0.92 25.10
C LEU A 60 3.42 2.35 24.98
N VAL A 61 2.64 3.26 24.39
CA VAL A 61 2.99 4.70 24.29
C VAL A 61 3.23 5.29 25.67
N SER A 62 2.32 5.02 26.61
CA SER A 62 2.42 5.49 27.99
C SER A 62 3.65 4.90 28.69
N HIS A 63 3.83 3.59 28.65
CA HIS A 63 4.91 2.89 29.35
C HIS A 63 6.31 3.26 28.83
N LEU A 64 6.46 3.49 27.53
CA LEU A 64 7.75 3.82 26.91
C LEU A 64 7.96 5.33 26.72
N GLY A 65 6.96 6.16 27.01
CA GLY A 65 7.01 7.59 26.79
C GLY A 65 7.13 7.97 25.31
N LEU A 66 6.48 7.22 24.41
CA LEU A 66 6.44 7.54 22.97
C LEU A 66 5.57 8.78 22.73
N THR A 67 5.73 9.38 21.56
CA THR A 67 4.85 10.47 21.10
C THR A 67 3.98 9.98 19.96
N ARG A 68 2.66 9.87 20.20
CA ARG A 68 1.70 9.57 19.13
C ARG A 68 1.66 10.74 18.14
N VAL A 69 1.75 10.41 16.86
CA VAL A 69 1.60 11.34 15.75
C VAL A 69 0.32 10.98 15.01
N ASP A 70 -0.58 11.95 14.94
CA ASP A 70 -1.81 11.87 14.16
C ASP A 70 -1.64 12.58 12.81
N GLY A 71 -2.57 12.33 11.88
CA GLY A 71 -2.59 12.99 10.59
C GLY A 71 -1.51 12.54 9.60
N VAL A 72 -0.92 11.35 9.80
CA VAL A 72 -0.06 10.74 8.78
C VAL A 72 -0.93 10.41 7.56
N ASP A 73 -0.54 10.92 6.41
CA ASP A 73 -1.19 10.57 5.15
C ASP A 73 -0.81 9.12 4.80
N LEU A 74 -1.80 8.24 4.94
CA LEU A 74 -1.71 6.82 4.60
C LEU A 74 -2.52 6.52 3.34
N SER A 75 -2.94 7.55 2.60
CA SER A 75 -3.68 7.34 1.37
C SER A 75 -2.80 6.58 0.39
N LEU A 76 -3.25 5.39 0.01
CA LEU A 76 -2.63 4.66 -1.07
C LEU A 76 -3.10 5.28 -2.37
N PRO A 77 -2.23 5.39 -3.41
CA PRO A 77 -2.72 5.66 -4.75
C PRO A 77 -3.81 4.63 -5.07
N ARG A 78 -4.84 5.05 -5.81
CA ARG A 78 -5.93 4.16 -6.25
C ARG A 78 -5.41 3.13 -7.25
N MET A 79 -4.59 2.19 -6.78
CA MET A 79 -3.92 1.18 -7.58
C MET A 79 -4.95 0.35 -8.33
N GLY A 80 -6.05 -0.09 -7.68
CA GLY A 80 -7.10 -0.85 -8.38
C GLY A 80 -7.66 -0.13 -9.62
N ALA A 81 -7.86 1.19 -9.54
CA ALA A 81 -8.26 1.98 -10.69
C ALA A 81 -7.14 2.13 -11.72
N ALA A 82 -5.90 2.40 -11.28
CA ALA A 82 -4.74 2.54 -12.17
C ALA A 82 -4.40 1.24 -12.92
N TRP A 83 -4.51 0.08 -12.26
CA TRP A 83 -4.34 -1.26 -12.83
C TRP A 83 -5.50 -1.64 -13.76
N SER A 84 -6.75 -1.31 -13.39
CA SER A 84 -7.90 -1.52 -14.28
C SER A 84 -7.81 -0.65 -15.54
N LEU A 85 -7.39 0.61 -15.40
CA LEU A 85 -7.16 1.53 -16.52
C LEU A 85 -5.99 1.08 -17.41
N SER A 86 -4.91 0.55 -16.84
CA SER A 86 -3.79 0.03 -17.65
C SER A 86 -4.15 -1.25 -18.40
N GLY A 87 -5.04 -2.09 -17.84
CA GLY A 87 -5.64 -3.22 -18.54
C GLY A 87 -6.47 -2.79 -19.77
N ASN A 88 -7.21 -1.69 -19.65
CA ASN A 88 -8.03 -1.16 -20.75
C ASN A 88 -7.21 -0.69 -21.95
N LEU A 89 -5.98 -0.18 -21.75
CA LEU A 89 -5.08 0.16 -22.86
C LEU A 89 -4.72 -1.06 -23.73
N ALA A 90 -4.60 -2.24 -23.12
CA ALA A 90 -4.35 -3.47 -23.88
C ALA A 90 -5.58 -3.92 -24.67
N ILE A 91 -6.77 -3.69 -24.12
CA ILE A 91 -8.05 -3.98 -24.79
C ILE A 91 -8.28 -2.98 -25.92
N GLU A 92 -8.04 -1.68 -25.71
CA GLU A 92 -8.10 -0.65 -26.74
C GLU A 92 -7.17 -0.98 -27.92
N ALA A 93 -5.94 -1.41 -27.64
CA ALA A 93 -5.01 -1.86 -28.67
C ALA A 93 -5.48 -3.10 -29.45
N GLN A 94 -6.36 -3.93 -28.88
CA GLN A 94 -6.96 -5.08 -29.56
C GLN A 94 -8.23 -4.70 -30.35
N LEU A 95 -9.00 -3.73 -29.85
CA LEU A 95 -10.22 -3.25 -30.50
C LEU A 95 -9.93 -2.28 -31.65
N VAL A 96 -8.81 -1.55 -31.60
CA VAL A 96 -8.32 -0.65 -32.66
C VAL A 96 -9.47 0.27 -33.14
N ASP A 97 -9.81 0.23 -34.43
CA ASP A 97 -10.79 1.10 -35.08
C ASP A 97 -12.25 0.66 -34.82
N HIS A 98 -12.46 -0.44 -34.10
CA HIS A 98 -13.80 -0.95 -33.80
C HIS A 98 -14.42 -0.30 -32.57
N TRP A 99 -13.62 0.23 -31.64
CA TRP A 99 -14.14 1.02 -30.53
C TRP A 99 -14.43 2.46 -31.00
N PRO A 100 -15.59 3.06 -30.69
CA PRO A 100 -16.66 2.60 -29.79
C PRO A 100 -17.81 1.82 -30.46
N ALA A 101 -17.76 1.59 -31.77
CA ALA A 101 -18.87 0.97 -32.53
C ALA A 101 -19.19 -0.47 -32.08
N CYS A 102 -18.22 -1.22 -31.58
CA CYS A 102 -18.38 -2.60 -31.09
C CYS A 102 -18.78 -2.69 -29.61
N ALA A 103 -19.21 -1.58 -28.98
CA ALA A 103 -19.50 -1.59 -27.54
C ALA A 103 -20.55 -2.65 -27.15
N ASP A 104 -21.55 -2.88 -28.02
CA ASP A 104 -22.60 -3.90 -27.87
C ASP A 104 -22.13 -5.34 -27.93
N ASP A 105 -20.91 -5.57 -28.40
CA ASP A 105 -20.29 -6.89 -28.45
C ASP A 105 -19.45 -7.19 -27.20
N LEU A 106 -19.21 -6.20 -26.32
CA LEU A 106 -18.39 -6.33 -25.11
C LEU A 106 -19.23 -6.73 -23.88
N THR A 107 -18.60 -7.40 -22.90
CA THR A 107 -19.24 -7.60 -21.60
C THR A 107 -19.51 -6.26 -20.92
N PRO A 108 -20.54 -6.16 -20.07
CA PRO A 108 -20.86 -4.92 -19.35
C PRO A 108 -19.67 -4.34 -18.59
N GLU A 109 -18.84 -5.19 -17.98
CA GLU A 109 -17.67 -4.78 -17.19
C GLU A 109 -16.55 -4.20 -18.08
N ILE A 110 -16.31 -4.82 -19.24
CA ILE A 110 -15.30 -4.36 -20.20
C ILE A 110 -15.75 -3.03 -20.82
N ARG A 111 -17.01 -2.94 -21.26
CA ARG A 111 -17.57 -1.69 -21.79
C ARG A 111 -17.45 -0.56 -20.77
N PHE A 112 -17.88 -0.81 -19.53
CA PHE A 112 -17.78 0.16 -18.45
C PHE A 112 -16.34 0.62 -18.24
N GLY A 113 -15.38 -0.30 -18.24
CA GLY A 113 -13.96 0.00 -18.17
C GLY A 113 -13.48 0.90 -19.32
N MET A 114 -13.84 0.57 -20.56
CA MET A 114 -13.47 1.33 -21.76
C MET A 114 -14.04 2.75 -21.73
N GLU A 115 -15.33 2.93 -21.41
CA GLU A 115 -15.98 4.25 -21.29
C GLU A 115 -15.35 5.12 -20.19
N HIS A 116 -14.94 4.51 -19.07
CA HIS A 116 -14.38 5.23 -17.93
C HIS A 116 -12.88 5.51 -18.05
N ALA A 117 -12.20 4.89 -19.03
CA ALA A 117 -10.79 5.12 -19.34
C ALA A 117 -10.54 6.30 -20.28
N VAL A 118 -11.52 6.64 -21.15
CA VAL A 118 -11.40 7.72 -22.13
C VAL A 118 -11.01 9.04 -21.46
N GLY A 119 -9.87 9.60 -21.88
CA GLY A 119 -9.37 10.90 -21.43
C GLY A 119 -8.79 10.94 -20.00
N LYS A 120 -8.74 9.80 -19.28
CA LYS A 120 -8.23 9.76 -17.89
C LYS A 120 -6.84 9.14 -17.74
N TYR A 121 -6.38 8.37 -18.72
CA TYR A 121 -5.11 7.64 -18.64
C TYR A 121 -4.52 7.44 -20.03
N ASP A 122 -3.29 7.92 -20.26
CA ASP A 122 -2.55 7.74 -21.51
C ASP A 122 -1.29 6.89 -21.27
N ALA A 123 -0.55 6.59 -22.35
CA ALA A 123 0.69 5.82 -22.26
C ALA A 123 1.74 6.46 -21.33
N ALA A 124 1.73 7.79 -21.18
CA ALA A 124 2.64 8.52 -20.29
C ALA A 124 2.25 8.36 -18.80
N ALA A 125 0.96 8.25 -18.49
CA ALA A 125 0.49 7.90 -17.15
C ALA A 125 0.86 6.46 -16.77
N ARG A 126 0.79 5.52 -17.71
CA ARG A 126 1.20 4.11 -17.51
C ARG A 126 2.68 3.94 -17.19
N ALA A 127 3.57 4.76 -17.75
CA ALA A 127 5.01 4.69 -17.51
C ALA A 127 5.44 5.11 -16.08
N LYS A 128 4.51 5.60 -15.26
CA LYS A 128 4.74 6.06 -13.88
C LYS A 128 4.34 5.01 -12.82
N ILE A 129 3.84 3.85 -13.23
CA ILE A 129 3.52 2.69 -12.39
C ILE A 129 4.60 1.63 -12.63
#